data_AF-A0A485AHF4-F1
#
_entry.id   AF-A0A485AHF4-F1
#
_cell.length_a   1.000
_cell.length_b   1.000
_cell.length_c   1.000
_cell.angle_alpha   90.00
_cell.angle_beta   90.00
_cell.angle_gamma   90.00
#
_symmetry.space_group_name_H-M   'P 1'
#
loop_
_entity.id
_entity.type
_entity.pdbx_description
1 polymer ?
#
loop_
_entity_poly.entity_id
_entity_poly.type
_entity_poly.pdbx_seq_one_letter_code
_entity_poly.pdbx_strand_id
1 'polypeptide(L)'
;MSFQSRLLSDIPGIRYAFLDVHETAAFPYAELAPVKLVHGNVVHHFQQPLAERPHADAVFTALGGQKVGVVTADCLPMLMASRDGAFVCSVHAGWRARRPELLLIVSISLPDMAYRRTRWW
;
A
#
# COMPACT_ATOMS: atom_id res chain seq x y z
N MET A 1 -11.58 -3.26 -16.56
CA MET A 1 -10.73 -2.17 -17.13
C MET A 1 -9.75 -1.81 -16.04
N SER A 2 -8.46 -2.10 -16.19
CA SER A 2 -7.49 -1.77 -15.15
C SER A 2 -7.21 -0.27 -15.14
N PHE A 3 -7.40 0.38 -13.99
CA PHE A 3 -7.07 1.80 -13.85
C PHE A 3 -5.56 1.95 -13.64
N GLN A 4 -4.96 2.91 -14.34
CA GLN A 4 -3.53 3.22 -14.27
C GLN A 4 -3.34 4.69 -13.87
N SER A 5 -2.30 4.94 -13.08
CA SER A 5 -1.85 6.25 -12.62
C SER A 5 -0.53 6.62 -13.28
N ARG A 6 -0.48 7.75 -13.99
CA ARG A 6 0.79 8.27 -14.55
C ARG A 6 1.88 8.41 -13.48
N LEU A 7 1.51 8.82 -12.26
CA LEU A 7 2.44 8.99 -11.13
C LEU A 7 3.17 7.69 -10.76
N LEU A 8 2.52 6.55 -10.91
CA LEU A 8 3.10 5.24 -10.58
C LEU A 8 3.73 4.58 -11.80
N SER A 9 3.19 4.81 -13.00
CA SER A 9 3.74 4.28 -14.25
C SER A 9 5.14 4.81 -14.56
N ASP A 10 5.48 6.01 -14.08
CA ASP A 10 6.79 6.63 -14.31
C ASP A 10 7.86 6.16 -13.31
N ILE A 11 7.51 5.35 -12.31
CA ILE A 11 8.45 4.87 -11.29
C ILE A 11 9.15 3.60 -11.78
N PRO A 12 10.49 3.59 -11.89
CA PRO A 12 11.21 2.43 -12.39
C PRO A 12 11.09 1.23 -11.44
N GLY A 13 10.99 0.03 -12.01
CA GLY A 13 11.09 -1.22 -11.27
C GLY A 13 9.82 -1.64 -10.49
N ILE A 14 8.79 -0.80 -10.42
CA ILE A 14 7.53 -1.16 -9.76
C ILE A 14 6.51 -1.72 -10.76
N ARG A 15 5.58 -2.54 -10.26
CA ARG A 15 4.39 -2.97 -10.97
C ARG A 15 3.18 -2.76 -10.05
N TYR A 16 2.09 -2.25 -10.62
CA TYR A 16 0.88 -1.98 -9.86
C TYR A 16 -0.35 -2.16 -10.76
N ALA A 17 -1.51 -2.36 -10.12
CA ALA A 17 -2.80 -2.37 -10.79
C ALA A 17 -3.91 -2.03 -9.79
N PHE A 18 -4.97 -1.40 -10.29
CA PHE A 18 -6.27 -1.36 -9.64
C PHE A 18 -7.18 -2.33 -10.40
N LEU A 19 -7.64 -3.37 -9.72
CA LEU A 19 -8.37 -4.49 -10.31
C LEU A 19 -9.87 -4.33 -10.07
N ASP A 20 -10.69 -4.69 -11.06
CA ASP A 20 -12.14 -4.86 -10.90
C ASP A 20 -12.50 -6.24 -10.33
N VAL A 21 -13.80 -6.48 -10.10
CA VAL A 21 -14.29 -7.73 -9.48
C VAL A 21 -13.92 -8.99 -10.27
N HIS A 22 -13.84 -8.90 -11.61
CA HIS A 22 -13.52 -10.05 -12.45
C HIS A 22 -12.02 -10.35 -12.41
N GLU A 23 -11.19 -9.31 -12.50
CA GLU A 23 -9.73 -9.42 -12.39
C GLU A 23 -9.33 -9.93 -11.00
N THR A 24 -10.01 -9.44 -9.98
CA THR A 24 -9.80 -9.77 -8.56
C THR A 24 -10.17 -11.22 -8.25
N ALA A 25 -11.15 -11.82 -8.94
CA ALA A 25 -11.54 -13.22 -8.74
C ALA A 25 -10.47 -14.22 -9.19
N ALA A 26 -9.63 -13.85 -10.17
CA ALA A 26 -8.53 -14.67 -10.67
C ALA A 26 -7.18 -14.34 -10.02
N PHE A 27 -7.13 -13.33 -9.14
CA PHE A 27 -5.88 -12.86 -8.56
C PHE A 27 -5.34 -13.83 -7.49
N PRO A 28 -4.05 -14.21 -7.50
CA PRO A 28 -3.48 -15.14 -6.53
C PRO A 28 -3.21 -14.45 -5.19
N TYR A 29 -4.24 -14.30 -4.36
CA TYR A 29 -4.15 -13.62 -3.05
C TYR A 29 -3.10 -14.18 -2.09
N ALA A 30 -2.74 -15.46 -2.24
CA ALA A 30 -1.68 -16.08 -1.44
C ALA A 30 -0.30 -15.43 -1.66
N GLU A 31 -0.13 -14.67 -2.76
CA GLU A 31 1.11 -13.94 -3.06
C GLU A 31 1.14 -12.53 -2.44
N LEU A 32 0.03 -12.04 -1.87
CA LEU A 32 0.00 -10.76 -1.15
C LEU A 32 0.43 -10.92 0.30
N ALA A 33 0.98 -9.84 0.84
CA ALA A 33 1.15 -9.65 2.28
C ALA A 33 -0.17 -9.98 3.01
N PRO A 34 -0.17 -10.98 3.90
CA PRO A 34 -1.41 -11.54 4.41
C PRO A 34 -1.91 -10.72 5.61
N VAL A 35 -2.55 -9.57 5.39
CA VAL A 35 -3.11 -8.72 6.48
C VAL A 35 -4.63 -8.84 6.61
N LYS A 36 -5.19 -8.46 7.76
CA LYS A 36 -6.63 -8.27 7.97
C LYS A 36 -6.93 -6.77 8.04
N LEU A 37 -7.70 -6.27 7.08
CA LEU A 37 -8.17 -4.89 7.04
C LEU A 37 -9.29 -4.71 8.08
N VAL A 38 -9.10 -3.83 9.06
CA VAL A 38 -10.02 -3.65 10.19
C VAL A 38 -10.57 -2.23 10.31
N HIS A 39 -10.38 -1.41 9.26
CA HIS A 39 -10.73 0.02 9.24
C HIS A 39 -10.02 0.81 10.36
N GLY A 40 -8.83 0.37 10.75
CA GLY A 40 -7.94 1.03 11.70
C GLY A 40 -6.92 1.92 11.00
N ASN A 41 -5.82 2.18 11.70
CA ASN A 41 -4.74 3.06 11.26
C ASN A 41 -3.34 2.44 11.37
N VAL A 42 -3.27 1.11 11.52
CA VAL A 42 -2.01 0.39 11.67
C VAL A 42 -1.36 0.17 10.30
N VAL A 43 -0.07 0.51 10.22
CA VAL A 43 0.80 0.24 9.06
C VAL A 43 1.67 -0.96 9.38
N HIS A 44 1.68 -1.95 8.49
CA HIS A 44 2.51 -3.14 8.61
C HIS A 44 3.68 -3.11 7.63
N HIS A 45 4.90 -3.33 8.13
CA HIS A 45 6.09 -3.53 7.29
C HIS A 45 6.22 -5.01 6.95
N PHE A 46 5.92 -5.37 5.70
CA PHE A 46 6.01 -6.74 5.22
C PHE A 46 7.45 -7.06 4.80
N GLN A 47 8.14 -7.84 5.64
CA GLN A 47 9.54 -8.21 5.43
C GLN A 47 9.73 -9.70 5.13
N GLN A 48 8.77 -10.53 5.55
CA GLN A 48 8.86 -11.98 5.41
C GLN A 48 7.45 -12.59 5.47
N PRO A 49 7.25 -13.81 4.91
CA PRO A 49 6.00 -14.54 5.05
C PRO A 49 5.57 -14.66 6.51
N LEU A 50 4.26 -14.49 6.75
CA LEU A 50 3.67 -14.54 8.09
C LEU A 50 2.78 -15.77 8.21
N ALA A 51 2.87 -16.47 9.34
CA ALA A 51 1.97 -17.58 9.66
C ALA A 51 0.56 -17.09 10.01
N GLU A 52 0.46 -15.88 10.56
CA GLU A 52 -0.79 -15.24 10.95
C GLU A 52 -1.04 -13.97 10.14
N ARG A 53 -2.30 -13.50 10.17
CA ARG A 53 -2.70 -12.28 9.47
C ARG A 53 -2.86 -11.12 10.45
N PRO A 54 -1.86 -10.23 10.61
CA PRO A 54 -1.96 -9.11 11.52
C PRO A 54 -3.06 -8.13 11.08
N HIS A 55 -3.62 -7.40 12.05
CA HIS A 55 -4.54 -6.31 11.77
C HIS A 55 -3.75 -5.11 11.26
N ALA A 56 -4.03 -4.69 10.03
CA ALA A 56 -3.41 -3.53 9.40
C ALA A 56 -4.29 -3.02 8.27
N ASP A 57 -4.30 -1.71 8.07
CA ASP A 57 -5.02 -1.04 6.98
C ASP A 57 -4.05 -0.34 6.02
N ALA A 58 -2.74 -0.46 6.26
CA ALA A 58 -1.70 -0.13 5.32
C ALA A 58 -0.58 -1.17 5.40
N VAL A 59 0.03 -1.47 4.26
CA VAL A 59 1.15 -2.41 4.18
C VAL A 59 2.20 -1.84 3.23
N PHE A 60 3.46 -1.92 3.61
CA PHE A 60 4.57 -1.56 2.72
C PHE A 60 5.67 -2.60 2.75
N THR A 61 6.49 -2.61 1.70
CA THR A 61 7.69 -3.43 1.61
C THR A 61 8.77 -2.73 0.79
N ALA A 62 10.02 -2.97 1.14
CA ALA A 62 11.20 -2.58 0.36
C ALA A 62 11.88 -3.81 -0.30
N LEU A 63 11.22 -4.98 -0.27
CA LEU A 63 11.78 -6.22 -0.77
C LEU A 63 11.23 -6.54 -2.16
N GLY A 64 12.15 -6.72 -3.11
CA GLY A 64 11.81 -7.12 -4.47
C GLY A 64 11.07 -8.47 -4.49
N GLY A 65 10.09 -8.59 -5.38
CA GLY A 65 9.30 -9.80 -5.56
C GLY A 65 8.16 -10.00 -4.55
N GLN A 66 8.11 -9.23 -3.46
CA GLN A 66 6.96 -9.22 -2.54
C GLN A 66 5.84 -8.33 -3.07
N LYS A 67 4.59 -8.75 -2.88
CA LYS A 67 3.41 -8.01 -3.32
C LYS A 67 2.63 -7.51 -2.11
N VAL A 68 2.28 -6.22 -2.12
CA VAL A 68 1.39 -5.60 -1.15
C VAL A 68 0.10 -5.19 -1.85
N GLY A 69 -1.02 -5.25 -1.14
CA GLY A 69 -2.32 -4.93 -1.71
C GLY A 69 -3.37 -4.80 -0.64
N VAL A 70 -4.47 -4.14 -1.01
CA VAL A 70 -5.68 -4.02 -0.21
C VAL A 70 -6.87 -4.38 -1.06
N VAL A 71 -7.87 -5.02 -0.45
CA VAL A 71 -9.15 -5.34 -1.08
C VAL A 71 -10.18 -4.36 -0.57
N THR A 72 -11.04 -3.87 -1.46
CA THR A 72 -12.05 -2.90 -1.08
C THR A 72 -13.34 -3.08 -1.87
N ALA A 73 -14.44 -2.72 -1.22
CA ALA A 73 -15.72 -2.43 -1.83
C ALA A 73 -16.19 -1.12 -1.19
N ASP A 74 -16.19 -0.03 -1.95
CA ASP A 74 -16.53 1.35 -1.57
C ASP A 74 -15.48 2.16 -0.79
N CYS A 75 -14.54 1.55 -0.07
CA CYS A 75 -13.45 2.31 0.55
C CYS A 75 -12.42 2.78 -0.50
N LEU A 76 -11.61 3.79 -0.16
CA LEU A 76 -10.63 4.33 -1.09
C LEU A 76 -9.32 3.52 -1.01
N PRO A 77 -8.93 2.78 -2.07
CA PRO A 77 -7.61 2.18 -2.14
C PRO A 77 -6.58 3.24 -2.56
N MET A 78 -5.45 3.30 -1.89
CA MET A 78 -4.32 4.13 -2.31
C MET A 78 -3.08 3.27 -2.50
N LEU A 79 -2.38 3.48 -3.61
CA LEU A 79 -1.08 2.88 -3.88
C LEU A 79 -0.03 3.99 -3.88
N MET A 80 1.08 3.73 -3.21
CA MET A 80 2.20 4.66 -3.07
C MET A 80 3.50 3.93 -3.36
N ALA A 81 4.50 4.64 -3.84
CA ALA A 81 5.85 4.12 -4.03
C ALA A 81 6.86 5.26 -3.88
N SER A 82 8.09 4.93 -3.52
CA SER A 82 9.18 5.89 -3.59
C SER A 82 9.50 6.23 -5.05
N ARG A 83 10.03 7.43 -5.30
CA ARG A 83 10.34 7.90 -6.67
C ARG A 83 11.40 7.04 -7.38
N ASP A 84 12.27 6.41 -6.60
CA ASP A 84 13.31 5.49 -7.08
C ASP A 84 12.86 4.02 -7.13
N GLY A 85 11.62 3.72 -6.71
CA GLY A 85 11.09 2.35 -6.67
C GLY A 85 11.64 1.49 -5.54
N ALA A 86 12.42 2.03 -4.60
CA ALA A 86 12.97 1.32 -3.46
C ALA A 86 11.93 0.74 -2.49
N PHE A 87 10.73 1.33 -2.41
CA PHE A 87 9.62 0.75 -1.64
C PHE A 87 8.27 0.99 -2.31
N VAL A 88 7.31 0.13 -1.97
CA VAL A 88 5.89 0.24 -2.37
C VAL A 88 4.98 0.09 -1.15
N CYS A 89 3.82 0.73 -1.19
CA CYS A 89 2.82 0.70 -0.13
C CYS A 89 1.40 0.65 -0.71
N SER A 90 0.53 -0.12 -0.06
CA SER A 90 -0.90 -0.18 -0.30
C SER A 90 -1.66 0.22 0.95
N VAL A 91 -2.69 1.07 0.81
CA VAL A 91 -3.46 1.63 1.92
C VAL A 91 -4.95 1.47 1.67
N HIS A 92 -5.66 0.97 2.67
CA HIS A 92 -7.10 0.88 2.76
C HIS A 92 -7.63 2.06 3.57
N ALA A 93 -8.13 3.09 2.89
CA ALA A 93 -8.71 4.26 3.54
C ALA A 93 -10.24 4.16 3.59
N GLY A 94 -10.74 3.49 4.63
CA GLY A 94 -12.16 3.46 4.95
C GLY A 94 -12.66 4.75 5.62
N TRP A 95 -13.98 4.91 5.72
CA TRP A 95 -14.62 6.12 6.28
C TRP A 95 -14.26 6.42 7.74
N ARG A 96 -13.86 5.40 8.52
CA ARG A 96 -13.46 5.53 9.93
C ARG A 96 -12.05 6.09 10.10
N ALA A 97 -11.16 5.79 9.15
CA ALA A 97 -9.86 6.42 9.13
C ALA A 97 -10.07 7.88 8.72
N ARG A 98 -9.89 8.82 9.67
CA ARG A 98 -9.89 10.24 9.32
C ARG A 98 -8.77 10.44 8.29
N ARG A 99 -9.13 10.81 7.06
CA ARG A 99 -8.23 10.90 5.89
C ARG A 99 -6.84 11.50 6.16
N PRO A 100 -6.67 12.58 6.98
CA PRO A 100 -5.32 13.08 7.26
C PRO A 100 -4.49 12.19 8.20
N GLU A 101 -5.11 11.47 9.13
CA GLU A 101 -4.40 10.69 10.15
C GLU A 101 -3.70 9.46 9.55
N LEU A 102 -4.40 8.69 8.70
CA LEU A 102 -3.82 7.50 8.08
C LEU A 102 -2.68 7.86 7.11
N LEU A 103 -2.83 8.94 6.34
CA LEU A 103 -1.79 9.42 5.44
C LEU A 103 -0.54 9.90 6.20
N LEU A 104 -0.74 10.60 7.32
CA LEU A 104 0.36 11.03 8.18
C LEU A 104 1.10 9.81 8.76
N ILE A 105 0.36 8.83 9.30
CA ILE A 105 0.93 7.61 9.88
C ILE A 105 1.70 6.82 8.82
N VAL A 106 1.16 6.67 7.61
CA VAL A 106 1.87 6.03 6.49
C VAL A 106 3.16 6.79 6.18
N SER A 107 3.10 8.12 6.04
CA SER A 107 4.28 8.93 5.71
C SER A 107 5.41 8.82 6.74
N ILE A 108 5.11 8.70 8.04
CA ILE A 108 6.12 8.54 9.09
C ILE A 108 6.60 7.09 9.26
N SER A 109 5.80 6.10 8.82
CA SER A 109 6.14 4.68 8.93
C SER A 109 7.00 4.19 7.77
N LEU A 110 6.96 4.89 6.64
CA LEU A 110 7.79 4.59 5.48
C LEU A 110 9.24 4.99 5.77
N PRO A 111 10.23 4.20 5.32
CA PRO A 111 11.63 4.51 5.55
C PRO A 111 11.99 5.89 5.00
N ASP A 112 12.73 6.65 5.81
CA ASP A 112 13.17 8.00 5.51
C ASP A 112 14.28 7.99 4.45
N MET A 113 13.90 7.74 3.20
CA MET A 113 14.81 7.73 2.04
C MET A 113 14.65 9.01 1.19
N ALA A 114 13.67 9.86 1.50
CA ALA A 114 13.39 11.10 0.76
C ALA A 114 12.94 12.30 1.61
N TYR A 115 12.81 12.22 2.95
CA TYR A 115 12.41 13.37 3.78
C TYR A 115 13.63 14.22 4.22
N ARG A 116 14.62 14.38 3.33
CA ARG A 116 15.58 15.49 3.43
C ARG A 116 15.22 16.55 2.37
N ARG A 117 14.71 17.68 2.87
CA ARG A 117 14.29 18.93 2.18
C ARG A 117 12.84 18.93 1.69
N THR A 118 11.93 19.36 2.57
CA THR A 118 11.60 20.78 2.75
C THR A 118 10.79 20.93 4.03
N ARG A 119 11.34 21.69 4.98
CA ARG A 119 10.54 22.37 5.99
C ARG A 119 9.45 23.17 5.27
N TRP A 120 8.20 22.91 5.61
CA TRP A 120 7.18 23.94 5.53
C TRP A 120 7.15 24.59 6.92
N TRP A 121 7.25 25.91 6.90
CA TRP A 121 7.21 26.89 7.98
C TRP A 121 6.36 26.46 9.17
#